data_AF-A0A1G0VFD1-F1
#
_entry.id   AF-A0A1G0VFD1-F1
#
_cell.length_a   1.000
_cell.length_b   1.000
_cell.length_c   1.000
_cell.angle_alpha   90.00
_cell.angle_beta   90.00
_cell.angle_gamma   90.00
#
_symmetry.space_group_name_H-M   'P 1'
#
loop_
_entity.id
_entity.type
_entity.pdbx_description
1 polymer ?
#
loop_
_entity_poly.entity_id
_entity_poly.type
_entity_poly.pdbx_seq_one_letter_code
_entity_poly.pdbx_strand_id
1 'polypeptide(L)' 'MSEIKPTCKEVMLHICDNLGEELNSAKCISIKAHMENCDNCKHYFNSVETTIEFYKKYNVELPDEAHNRLLDILGLKE' A
#
# COMPACT_ATOMS: atom_id res chain seq x y z
N MET A 1 16.87 26.32 -8.09
CA MET A 1 15.69 25.93 -7.28
C MET A 1 16.16 24.90 -6.29
N SER A 2 16.03 25.15 -4.98
CA SER A 2 16.41 24.21 -3.93
C SER A 2 15.45 23.02 -3.94
N GLU A 3 15.94 21.81 -4.21
CA GLU A 3 15.14 20.59 -4.11
C GLU A 3 14.69 20.39 -2.66
N ILE A 4 13.39 20.54 -2.40
CA ILE A 4 12.81 20.30 -1.08
C ILE A 4 12.72 18.79 -0.90
N LYS A 5 13.59 18.23 -0.05
CA LYS A 5 13.53 16.81 0.31
C LYS A 5 12.30 16.54 1.17
N PRO A 6 11.53 15.48 0.89
CA PRO A 6 10.35 15.16 1.68
C PRO A 6 10.74 14.76 3.10
N THR A 7 9.88 15.11 4.05
CA THR A 7 9.98 14.70 5.46
C THR A 7 9.48 13.26 5.65
N CYS A 8 9.88 12.60 6.74
CA CYS A 8 9.37 11.27 7.07
C CYS A 8 7.84 11.23 7.17
N LYS A 9 7.20 12.33 7.63
CA LYS A 9 5.75 12.44 7.70
C LYS A 9 5.10 12.41 6.32
N GLU A 10 5.67 13.13 5.36
CA GLU A 10 5.17 13.15 3.98
C GLU A 10 5.40 11.81 3.26
N VAL A 11 6.52 11.15 3.57
CA VAL A 11 6.79 9.79 3.11
C VAL A 11 5.72 8.82 3.62
N MET A 12 5.43 8.81 4.93
CA MET A 12 4.40 7.94 5.50
C MET A 12 3.02 8.19 4.91
N LEU A 13 2.60 9.46 4.82
CA LEU A 13 1.30 9.82 4.24
C LEU A 13 1.19 9.33 2.80
N HIS A 14 2.23 9.54 1.99
CA HIS A 14 2.20 9.09 0.60
C HIS A 14 2.16 7.56 0.47
N ILE A 15 2.92 6.83 1.30
CA ILE A 15 2.86 5.36 1.35
C ILE A 15 1.44 4.91 1.70
N CYS A 16 0.83 5.46 2.75
CA CYS A 16 -0.53 5.08 3.15
C CYS A 16 -1.60 5.44 2.10
N ASP A 17 -1.47 6.60 1.46
CA ASP A 17 -2.46 7.14 0.54
C ASP A 17 -2.34 6.57 -0.89
N ASN A 18 -1.15 6.10 -1.30
CA ASN A 18 -0.83 5.79 -2.70
C ASN A 18 -0.20 4.42 -2.88
N LEU A 19 -0.65 3.41 -2.12
CA LEU A 19 -0.27 1.98 -2.25
C LEU A 19 -0.64 1.36 -3.64
N GLY A 20 -0.41 2.08 -4.75
CA GLY A 20 -0.67 1.59 -6.10
C GLY A 20 -0.72 2.66 -7.20
N GLU A 21 -0.83 3.96 -6.90
CA GLU A 21 -1.12 4.97 -7.92
C GLU A 21 0.09 5.87 -8.25
N GLU A 22 0.41 5.96 -9.55
CA GLU A 22 1.42 6.81 -10.19
C GLU A 22 2.86 6.78 -9.62
N LEU A 23 3.51 5.62 -9.78
CA LEU A 23 4.89 5.32 -9.35
C LEU A 23 6.00 6.18 -10.00
N ASN A 24 5.66 7.01 -10.99
CA ASN A 24 6.58 7.87 -11.74
C ASN A 24 6.36 9.37 -11.47
N SER A 25 5.47 9.73 -10.55
CA SER A 25 5.31 11.13 -10.14
C SER A 25 6.60 11.65 -9.49
N ALA A 26 6.87 12.95 -9.64
CA ALA A 26 8.03 13.59 -9.02
C ALA A 26 8.07 13.37 -7.48
N LYS A 27 6.88 13.31 -6.86
CA LYS A 27 6.73 13.00 -5.44
C LYS A 27 7.17 11.57 -5.11
N CYS A 28 6.74 10.58 -5.89
CA CYS A 28 7.17 9.19 -5.70
C CYS A 28 8.70 9.03 -5.85
N ILE A 29 9.31 9.69 -6.84
CA ILE A 29 10.76 9.70 -7.03
C ILE A 29 11.48 10.31 -5.80
N SER A 30 11.02 11.47 -5.31
CA SER A 30 11.61 12.13 -4.14
C SER A 30 11.52 11.28 -2.86
N ILE A 31 10.44 10.50 -2.74
CA ILE A 31 10.19 9.62 -1.61
C ILE A 31 11.06 8.37 -1.68
N LYS A 32 11.20 7.76 -2.87
CA LYS A 32 12.15 6.66 -3.10
C LYS A 32 13.57 7.08 -2.70
N ALA A 33 14.01 8.26 -3.15
CA ALA A 33 15.32 8.79 -2.79
C ALA A 33 15.48 9.05 -1.28
N HIS A 34 14.44 9.51 -0.59
CA HIS A 34 14.47 9.65 0.87
C HIS A 34 14.59 8.28 1.56
N MET A 35 13.83 7.27 1.11
CA MET A 35 13.84 5.93 1.70
C MET A 35 15.17 5.19 1.53
N GLU A 36 15.89 5.42 0.44
CA GLU A 36 17.24 4.88 0.23
C GLU A 36 18.25 5.38 1.28
N ASN A 37 17.99 6.57 1.86
CA ASN A 37 18.90 7.25 2.78
C ASN A 37 18.34 7.39 4.21
N CYS A 38 17.18 6.81 4.51
CA CYS A 38 16.54 6.89 5.82
C CYS A 38 16.09 5.53 6.34
N ASP A 39 16.86 4.97 7.27
CA ASP A 39 16.60 3.65 7.85
C ASP A 39 15.21 3.55 8.49
N ASN A 40 14.77 4.60 9.20
CA ASN A 40 13.44 4.61 9.84
C ASN A 40 12.32 4.42 8.82
N CYS A 41 12.37 5.15 7.70
CA CYS A 41 11.37 5.06 6.64
C CYS A 41 11.46 3.71 5.92
N LYS A 42 12.67 3.21 5.69
CA LYS A 42 12.89 1.88 5.10
C LYS A 42 12.33 0.76 5.97
N HIS A 43 12.58 0.79 7.28
CA HIS A 43 12.03 -0.17 8.22
C HIS A 43 10.50 -0.12 8.27
N TYR A 44 9.92 1.09 8.30
CA TYR A 44 8.47 1.24 8.29
C TYR A 44 7.85 0.69 7.01
N PHE A 45 8.40 1.04 5.84
CA PHE A 45 7.93 0.49 4.57
C PHE A 45 7.98 -1.03 4.55
N ASN A 46 9.10 -1.63 4.96
CA ASN A 46 9.24 -3.08 5.03
C ASN A 46 8.21 -3.71 5.96
N SER A 47 7.88 -3.07 7.10
CA SER A 47 6.85 -3.56 8.01
C SER A 47 5.45 -3.55 7.37
N VAL A 48 5.12 -2.50 6.61
CA VAL A 48 3.85 -2.39 5.90
C VAL A 48 3.78 -3.44 4.79
N GLU A 49 4.83 -3.56 3.98
CA GLU A 49 4.95 -4.56 2.91
C GLU A 49 4.80 -5.99 3.46
N THR A 50 5.54 -6.31 4.54
CA THR A 50 5.45 -7.61 5.22
C THR A 50 4.05 -7.88 5.75
N THR A 51 3.39 -6.87 6.32
CA THR A 51 2.01 -7.00 6.81
C THR A 51 1.06 -7.33 5.66
N ILE A 52 1.17 -6.64 4.52
CA ILE A 52 0.38 -6.90 3.31
C ILE A 52 0.64 -8.33 2.81
N GLU A 53 1.89 -8.76 2.75
CA GLU A 53 2.22 -10.13 2.36
C GLU A 53 1.56 -11.17 3.27
N PHE A 54 1.60 -10.96 4.59
CA PHE A 54 0.95 -11.85 5.53
C PHE A 54 -0.55 -11.93 5.28
N TYR A 55 -1.24 -10.81 5.07
CA TYR A 55 -2.67 -10.83 4.73
C TYR A 55 -2.96 -11.51 3.39
N LYS A 56 -2.10 -11.36 2.38
CA LYS A 56 -2.25 -12.06 1.09
C LYS A 56 -2.05 -13.57 1.22
N LYS A 57 -1.14 -14.00 2.09
CA LYS A 57 -0.86 -15.42 2.40
C LYS A 57 -1.86 -16.00 3.40
N TYR A 58 -2.57 -15.16 4.13
CA TYR A 58 -3.57 -15.56 5.11
C TYR A 58 -4.80 -16.13 4.39
N ASN A 59 -4.78 -17.45 4.20
CA ASN A 59 -5.84 -18.19 3.53
C ASN A 59 -7.04 -18.38 4.46
N VAL A 60 -7.84 -17.33 4.61
CA VAL A 60 -9.17 -17.45 5.22
C VAL A 60 -10.12 -17.90 4.15
N GLU A 61 -10.68 -19.09 4.33
CA GLU A 61 -11.83 -19.50 3.55
C GLU A 61 -13.00 -18.59 3.94
N LEU A 62 -13.49 -17.83 2.96
CA LEU A 62 -14.70 -17.06 3.14
C LEU A 62 -15.88 -18.03 3.29
N PRO A 63 -16.81 -17.78 4.24
CA PRO A 63 -18.02 -18.59 4.32
C PRO A 63 -18.77 -18.56 2.98
N ASP A 64 -19.30 -19.71 2.55
CA ASP A 64 -20.09 -19.81 1.32
C ASP A 64 -21.23 -18.79 1.26
N GLU A 65 -21.82 -18.46 2.42
CA GLU A 65 -22.84 -17.43 2.54
C GLU A 65 -22.34 -16.05 2.07
N ALA A 66 -21.10 -15.67 2.41
CA ALA A 66 -20.52 -14.40 2.00
C ALA A 66 -20.29 -14.35 0.49
N HIS A 67 -19.80 -15.46 -0.10
CA HIS A 67 -19.64 -15.59 -1.54
C HIS A 67 -21.00 -15.50 -2.27
N ASN A 68 -21.98 -16.28 -1.82
CA ASN A 68 -23.33 -16.29 -2.41
C ASN A 68 -24.04 -14.95 -2.29
N ARG A 69 -23.90 -14.26 -1.15
CA ARG A 69 -24.45 -12.91 -0.94
C ARG A 69 -23.82 -11.89 -1.89
N LEU A 70 -22.52 -12.01 -2.15
CA LEU A 70 -21.84 -11.14 -3.12
C LEU A 70 -22.36 -11.39 -4.54
N LEU A 71 -22.47 -12.65 -4.97
CA LEU A 71 -23.01 -12.99 -6.30
C LEU A 71 -24.44 -12.46 -6.48
N ASP A 72 -25.28 -12.55 -5.45
CA ASP A 72 -26.64 -12.01 -5.45
C ASP A 72 -26.67 -10.49 -5.64
N ILE A 73 -25.87 -9.75 -4.85
CA ILE A 73 -25.75 -8.28 -4.96
C ILE A 73 -25.25 -7.85 -6.34
N LEU A 74 -24.35 -8.63 -6.95
CA LEU A 74 -23.80 -8.34 -8.27
C LEU A 74 -24.70 -8.82 -9.42
N GLY A 75 -25.80 -9.51 -9.13
CA GLY A 75 -26.68 -10.08 -10.16
C GLY A 75 -26.01 -11.19 -10.99
N LEU A 76 -25.05 -11.90 -10.39
CA LEU A 76 -24.27 -12.98 -11.03
C LEU A 76 -24.67 -14.37 -10.56
N LYS A 77 -25.75 -14.48 -9.79
CA LYS A 77 -26.28 -15.73 -9.26
C LYS A 77 -27.12 -16.44 -10.33
N GLU A 78 -26.82 -17.70 -10.62
CA GLU A 78 -27.59 -18.56 -11.54
C GLU A 78 -29.02 -18.85 -11.04
#